data_AF-A0A9D2HKS8-F1
#
_entry.id   AF-A0A9D2HKS8-F1
#
_cell.length_a   1.000
_cell.length_b   1.000
_cell.length_c   1.000
_cell.angle_alpha   90.00
_cell.angle_beta   90.00
_cell.angle_gamma   90.00
#
_symmetry.space_group_name_H-M   'P 1'
#
loop_
_entity.id
_entity.type
_entity.pdbx_description
1 polymer ?
#
loop_
_entity_poly.entity_id
_entity_poly.type
_entity_poly.pdbx_seq_one_letter_code
_entity_poly.pdbx_strand_id
1 'polypeptide(L)'
;MTQPEGVCKEPYMKYYSPEEIRAMCLRGAELLAEGREEADRLFNEVPLLPKSAKIMKEMVGVDEMIASGVNLYEAVKEYGPEWLRR
;
A
#
# COMPACT_ATOMS: atom_id res chain seq x y z
N MET A 1 -5.71 -30.10 -8.26
CA MET A 1 -6.78 -29.12 -8.53
C MET A 1 -6.12 -27.88 -9.08
N THR A 2 -6.72 -27.33 -10.13
CA THR A 2 -6.18 -26.35 -11.07
C THR A 2 -5.91 -24.99 -10.42
N GLN A 3 -4.82 -24.34 -10.86
CA GLN A 3 -4.29 -22.98 -10.61
C GLN A 3 -5.28 -21.95 -10.01
N PRO A 4 -4.82 -21.00 -9.17
CA PRO A 4 -5.18 -19.61 -9.34
C PRO A 4 -4.03 -18.95 -10.11
N GLU A 5 -4.17 -18.78 -11.43
CA GLU A 5 -4.43 -17.44 -11.96
C GLU A 5 -3.63 -16.41 -11.18
N GLY A 6 -2.40 -16.16 -11.65
CA GLY A 6 -1.65 -14.98 -11.26
C GLY A 6 -2.47 -13.76 -11.67
N VAL A 7 -3.36 -13.34 -10.78
CA VAL A 7 -4.07 -12.06 -10.90
C VAL A 7 -2.96 -11.03 -10.74
N CYS A 8 -2.41 -10.60 -11.87
CA CYS A 8 -1.56 -9.43 -11.93
C CYS A 8 -2.47 -8.26 -11.57
N LYS A 9 -2.67 -8.03 -10.27
CA LYS A 9 -3.48 -6.93 -9.76
C LYS A 9 -2.83 -5.65 -10.25
N GLU A 10 -3.63 -4.66 -10.60
CA GLU A 10 -3.08 -3.35 -10.91
C GLU A 10 -2.52 -2.72 -9.62
N PRO A 11 -1.39 -2.00 -9.69
CA PRO A 11 -0.82 -1.32 -8.53
C PRO A 11 -1.82 -0.28 -8.00
N TYR A 12 -2.07 -0.31 -6.68
CA TYR A 12 -2.93 0.69 -6.07
C TYR A 12 -2.21 2.03 -5.96
N MET A 13 -2.79 3.09 -6.54
CA MET A 13 -2.13 4.39 -6.71
C MET A 13 -3.08 5.56 -6.46
N LYS A 14 -3.90 5.50 -5.41
CA LYS A 14 -4.83 6.58 -5.11
C LYS A 14 -4.11 7.73 -4.40
N TYR A 15 -4.23 8.93 -4.95
CA TYR A 15 -3.81 10.14 -4.26
C TYR A 15 -4.77 10.47 -3.11
N TYR A 16 -4.19 10.87 -1.99
CA TYR A 16 -4.89 11.44 -0.86
C TYR A 16 -4.20 12.74 -0.45
N SER A 17 -5.00 13.75 -0.15
CA SER A 17 -4.49 15.02 0.37
C SER A 17 -3.87 14.81 1.76
N PRO A 18 -2.94 15.66 2.21
CA PRO A 18 -2.35 15.55 3.55
C PRO A 18 -3.39 15.54 4.68
N GLU A 19 -4.51 16.24 4.51
CA GLU A 19 -5.63 16.24 5.45
C GLU A 19 -6.38 14.90 5.46
N GLU A 20 -6.60 14.30 4.29
CA GLU A 20 -7.22 12.98 4.16
C GLU A 20 -6.32 11.90 4.77
N ILE A 21 -5.03 11.93 4.50
CA ILE A 21 -4.04 11.01 5.10
C ILE A 21 -4.06 11.13 6.62
N ARG A 22 -4.06 12.36 7.17
CA ARG A 22 -4.15 12.56 8.62
C ARG A 22 -5.43 11.99 9.20
N ALA A 23 -6.58 12.22 8.56
CA ALA A 23 -7.85 11.68 9.00
C ALA A 23 -7.88 10.13 8.96
N MET A 24 -7.32 9.53 7.91
CA MET A 24 -7.19 8.08 7.78
C MET A 24 -6.28 7.49 8.88
N CYS A 25 -5.13 8.12 9.16
CA CYS A 25 -4.24 7.67 10.22
C CYS A 25 -4.88 7.77 11.61
N LEU A 26 -5.60 8.85 11.91
CA LEU A 26 -6.31 9.02 13.18
C LEU A 26 -7.37 7.93 13.34
N ARG A 27 -8.20 7.73 12.31
CA ARG A 27 -9.23 6.69 12.32
C ARG A 27 -8.62 5.28 12.41
N GLY A 28 -7.50 5.04 11.73
CA GLY A 28 -6.78 3.77 11.82
C GLY A 28 -6.21 3.50 13.21
N ALA A 29 -5.72 4.54 13.89
CA ALA A 29 -5.28 4.44 15.28
C ALA A 29 -6.43 4.13 16.24
N GLU A 30 -7.60 4.74 16.05
CA GLU A 30 -8.81 4.42 16.82
C GLU A 30 -9.23 2.96 16.61
N LEU A 31 -9.30 2.51 15.36
CA LEU A 31 -9.66 1.12 15.02
C LEU A 31 -8.64 0.11 15.57
N LEU A 32 -7.35 0.43 15.56
CA LEU A 32 -6.30 -0.39 16.19
C LEU A 32 -6.49 -0.47 17.70
N ALA A 33 -6.80 0.65 18.36
CA ALA A 33 -7.05 0.67 19.80
C ALA A 33 -8.28 -0.15 20.18
N GLU A 34 -9.28 -0.21 19.31
CA GLU A 34 -10.45 -1.09 19.43
C GLU A 34 -10.18 -2.56 19.05
N GLY A 35 -9.00 -2.88 18.50
CA GLY A 35 -8.65 -4.22 18.05
C GLY A 35 -9.40 -4.69 16.80
N ARG A 36 -9.87 -3.75 15.95
CA ARG A 36 -10.62 -4.07 14.74
C ARG A 36 -9.71 -4.35 13.56
N GLU A 37 -9.98 -5.45 12.86
CA GLU A 37 -9.28 -5.85 11.62
C GLU A 37 -9.44 -4.82 10.48
N GLU A 38 -10.47 -3.97 10.56
CA GLU A 38 -10.69 -2.86 9.62
C GLU A 38 -9.53 -1.86 9.59
N ALA A 39 -8.76 -1.77 10.69
CA ALA A 39 -7.61 -0.88 10.74
C ALA A 39 -6.55 -1.26 9.69
N ASP A 40 -6.28 -2.56 9.51
CA ASP A 40 -5.26 -3.05 8.58
C ASP A 40 -5.59 -2.65 7.14
N ARG A 41 -6.87 -2.81 6.76
CA ARG A 41 -7.37 -2.38 5.45
C ARG A 41 -7.21 -0.88 5.24
N LEU A 42 -7.51 -0.08 6.27
CA LEU A 42 -7.37 1.38 6.19
C LEU A 42 -5.90 1.81 6.07
N PHE A 43 -4.98 1.14 6.76
CA PHE A 43 -3.54 1.41 6.64
C PHE A 43 -2.98 1.02 5.28
N ASN A 44 -3.48 -0.06 4.66
CA ASN A 44 -3.13 -0.40 3.27
C ASN A 44 -3.60 0.67 2.27
N GLU A 45 -4.67 1.40 2.61
CA GLU A 45 -5.12 2.50 1.77
C GLU A 45 -4.24 3.75 1.85
N VAL A 46 -3.60 3.98 3.00
CA VAL A 46 -2.71 5.12 3.20
C VAL A 46 -1.48 4.97 2.29
N PRO A 47 -1.12 6.00 1.49
CA PRO A 47 0.07 5.97 0.65
C PRO A 47 1.31 5.61 1.46
N LEU A 48 1.96 4.51 1.09
CA LEU A 48 3.16 4.07 1.75
C LEU A 48 4.29 5.05 1.44
N LEU A 49 4.98 5.49 2.49
CA LEU A 49 6.10 6.41 2.34
C LEU A 49 7.17 5.81 1.40
N PRO A 50 7.82 6.60 0.52
CA PRO A 50 8.75 6.08 -0.47
C PRO A 50 9.84 5.18 0.12
N LYS A 51 10.42 5.60 1.26
CA LYS A 51 11.45 4.82 1.96
C LYS A 51 10.92 3.49 2.48
N SER A 52 9.71 3.49 3.06
CA SER A 52 9.07 2.26 3.55
C SER A 52 8.72 1.33 2.39
N ALA A 53 8.23 1.88 1.28
CA ALA A 53 7.94 1.13 0.06
C ALA A 53 9.20 0.51 -0.54
N LYS A 54 10.34 1.22 -0.53
CA LYS A 54 11.63 0.68 -0.94
C LYS A 54 12.05 -0.51 -0.07
N ILE A 55 12.00 -0.37 1.25
CA ILE A 55 12.36 -1.45 2.19
C ILE A 55 11.44 -2.65 1.98
N MET A 56 10.13 -2.43 1.88
CA MET A 56 9.15 -3.49 1.64
C MET A 56 9.40 -4.20 0.32
N LYS A 57 9.69 -3.46 -0.76
CA LYS A 57 10.06 -4.04 -2.05
C LYS A 57 11.32 -4.91 -1.96
N GLU A 58 12.33 -4.51 -1.20
CA GLU A 58 13.54 -5.31 -0.97
C GLU A 58 13.25 -6.58 -0.15
N MET A 59 12.24 -6.57 0.72
CA MET A 59 11.89 -7.71 1.57
C MET A 59 10.97 -8.73 0.87
N VAL A 60 9.94 -8.27 0.15
CA VAL A 60 8.88 -9.13 -0.40
C VAL A 60 8.73 -9.07 -1.91
N GLY A 61 9.38 -8.10 -2.57
CA GLY A 61 9.23 -7.87 -4.02
C GLY A 61 8.00 -7.03 -4.36
N VAL A 62 8.03 -6.44 -5.56
CA VAL A 62 6.97 -5.53 -6.02
C VAL A 62 5.64 -6.26 -6.30
N ASP A 63 5.70 -7.49 -6.80
CA ASP A 63 4.50 -8.29 -7.09
C ASP A 63 3.68 -8.57 -5.82
N GLU A 64 4.35 -8.89 -4.71
CA GLU A 64 3.68 -9.15 -3.42
C GLU A 64 3.09 -7.86 -2.83
N MET A 65 3.77 -6.72 -3.00
CA MET A 65 3.22 -5.42 -2.59
C MET A 65 1.93 -5.10 -3.35
N ILE A 66 1.94 -5.32 -4.67
CA ILE A 66 0.77 -5.13 -5.53
C ILE A 66 -0.35 -6.11 -5.15
N ALA A 67 -0.02 -7.38 -4.87
CA ALA A 67 -0.97 -8.38 -4.43
C ALA A 67 -1.64 -8.02 -3.09
N SER A 68 -0.86 -7.45 -2.17
CA SER A 68 -1.28 -6.97 -0.85
C SER A 68 -2.17 -5.72 -0.90
N GLY A 69 -2.19 -5.01 -2.04
CA GLY A 69 -3.04 -3.83 -2.23
C GLY A 69 -2.53 -2.58 -1.50
N VAL A 70 -1.25 -2.52 -1.15
CA VAL A 70 -0.67 -1.32 -0.53
C VAL A 70 -0.67 -0.17 -1.53
N ASN A 71 -0.95 1.03 -1.04
CA ASN A 71 -0.94 2.21 -1.89
C ASN A 71 0.50 2.67 -2.20
N LEU A 72 0.91 2.57 -3.45
CA LEU A 72 2.26 2.86 -3.96
C LEU A 72 2.40 4.26 -4.55
N TYR A 73 1.37 5.11 -4.47
CA TYR A 73 1.33 6.42 -5.11
C TYR A 73 2.58 7.27 -4.82
N GLU A 74 2.95 7.43 -3.55
CA GLU A 74 4.09 8.29 -3.17
C GLU A 74 5.43 7.68 -3.61
N ALA A 75 5.57 6.35 -3.62
CA ALA A 75 6.79 5.68 -4.10
C ALA A 75 6.98 5.88 -5.62
N VAL A 76 5.91 5.78 -6.40
CA VAL A 76 5.94 6.01 -7.85
C VAL A 76 6.19 7.48 -8.18
N LYS A 77 5.63 8.39 -7.39
CA LYS A 77 5.88 9.82 -7.52
C LYS A 77 7.35 10.20 -7.24
N GLU A 78 8.00 9.56 -6.28
CA GLU A 78 9.40 9.79 -5.92
C GLU A 78 10.39 9.09 -6.88
N TYR A 79 10.17 7.80 -7.18
CA TYR A 79 11.13 6.97 -7.91
C TYR A 79 10.80 6.77 -9.40
N GLY A 80 9.63 7.23 -9.85
CA GLY A 80 9.12 7.05 -11.20
C GLY A 80 8.41 5.70 -11.43
N PRO A 81 7.64 5.57 -12.52
CA PRO A 81 6.86 4.36 -12.83
C PRO A 81 7.74 3.15 -13.16
N GLU A 82 8.99 3.36 -13.60
CA GLU A 82 9.97 2.30 -13.83
C GLU A 82 10.33 1.54 -12.56
N TRP A 83 10.15 2.17 -11.39
CA TRP A 83 10.38 1.54 -10.10
C TRP A 83 9.51 0.30 -9.89
N LEU A 84 8.37 0.17 -10.57
CA LEU A 84 7.51 -1.00 -10.45
C LEU A 84 7.98 -2.22 -11.25
N ARG A 85 8.98 -2.06 -12.13
CA ARG A 85 9.41 -3.10 -13.07
C ARG A 85 10.77 -3.71 -12.73
N ARG A 86 11.43 -3.23 -11.67
CA ARG A 86 12.86 -3.41 -11.43
C ARG A 86 13.18 -4.16 -10.14
#